data_AF-A0A938HK73-F1
#
_entry.id   AF-A0A938HK73-F1
#
_cell.length_a   1.000
_cell.length_b   1.000
_cell.length_c   1.000
_cell.angle_alpha   90.00
_cell.angle_beta   90.00
_cell.angle_gamma   90.00
#
_symmetry.space_group_name_H-M   'P 1'
#
loop_
_entity.id
_entity.type
_entity.pdbx_description
1 polymer ?
#
loop_
_entity_poly.entity_id
_entity_poly.type
_entity_poly.pdbx_seq_one_letter_code
_entity_poly.pdbx_strand_id
1 'polypeptide(L)'
;MSDLDRDRLIDLLGRLDAAADKDALAAGREIARLIKESGATWDEILTRPRNAPTDALTDASTDAPTDMGDKHGEAVSDQTAGTLAPKEADEARGLIAALLAMDNISDSTREDIEGLRGDLGDGRFERSDLRYLRALRARLS
;
A
#
# COMPACT_ATOMS: atom_id res chain seq x y z
N MET A 1 -18.33 -12.74 21.23
CA MET A 1 -18.21 -12.83 19.76
C MET A 1 -18.56 -11.45 19.26
N SER A 2 -17.58 -10.69 18.81
CA SER A 2 -17.80 -9.36 18.27
C SER A 2 -18.65 -9.50 17.01
N ASP A 3 -19.79 -8.83 16.97
CA ASP A 3 -20.72 -8.84 15.84
C ASP A 3 -20.21 -7.85 14.77
N LEU A 4 -19.02 -8.13 14.26
CA LEU A 4 -18.39 -7.32 13.22
C LEU A 4 -18.81 -7.86 11.86
N ASP A 5 -19.58 -7.06 11.12
CA ASP A 5 -19.95 -7.33 9.74
C ASP A 5 -18.70 -7.25 8.84
N ARG A 6 -18.11 -8.43 8.60
CA ARG A 6 -16.85 -8.58 7.87
C ARG A 6 -17.00 -8.30 6.38
N ASP A 7 -18.15 -8.60 5.80
CA ASP A 7 -18.43 -8.34 4.38
C ASP A 7 -18.49 -6.84 4.13
N ARG A 8 -19.19 -6.11 5.01
CA ARG A 8 -19.20 -4.64 4.99
C ARG A 8 -17.81 -4.03 5.20
N LEU A 9 -16.98 -4.62 6.08
CA LEU A 9 -15.59 -4.16 6.27
C LEU A 9 -14.76 -4.32 4.99
N ILE A 10 -14.90 -5.44 4.28
CA ILE A 10 -14.20 -5.72 3.02
C ILE A 10 -14.62 -4.74 1.93
N ASP A 11 -15.92 -4.45 1.81
CA ASP A 11 -16.44 -3.45 0.85
C ASP A 11 -15.87 -2.06 1.12
N LEU A 12 -15.76 -1.65 2.39
CA LEU A 12 -15.18 -0.36 2.76
C LEU A 12 -13.67 -0.31 2.48
N LEU A 13 -12.95 -1.42 2.69
CA LEU A 13 -11.53 -1.51 2.33
C LEU A 13 -11.32 -1.38 0.81
N GLY A 14 -12.20 -1.97 -0.01
CA GLY A 14 -12.18 -1.78 -1.46
C GLY A 14 -12.40 -0.32 -1.89
N ARG A 15 -13.16 0.45 -1.12
CA ARG A 15 -13.39 1.89 -1.36
C ARG A 15 -12.21 2.78 -0.96
N LEU A 16 -11.20 2.26 -0.28
CA LEU A 16 -9.97 3.03 0.00
C LEU A 16 -9.14 3.28 -1.26
N ASP A 17 -9.33 2.49 -2.32
CA ASP A 17 -8.70 2.68 -3.63
C ASP A 17 -9.53 3.63 -4.54
N ALA A 18 -10.54 4.30 -3.98
CA ALA A 18 -11.32 5.26 -4.75
C ALA A 18 -10.44 6.40 -5.26
N ALA A 19 -10.57 6.73 -6.55
CA ALA A 19 -9.83 7.81 -7.20
C ALA A 19 -10.10 9.20 -6.58
N ALA A 20 -11.19 9.35 -5.84
CA ALA A 20 -11.52 10.57 -5.11
C ALA A 20 -11.15 10.43 -3.63
N ASP A 21 -10.20 11.26 -3.17
CA ASP A 21 -9.73 11.30 -1.78
C ASP A 21 -10.86 11.45 -0.75
N LYS A 22 -11.93 12.17 -1.10
CA LYS A 22 -13.10 12.35 -0.22
C LYS A 22 -13.78 11.01 0.10
N ASP A 23 -13.84 10.11 -0.88
CA ASP A 23 -14.51 8.82 -0.74
C ASP A 23 -13.62 7.83 0.01
N ALA A 24 -12.31 7.85 -0.25
CA ALA A 24 -11.33 7.09 0.53
C ALA A 24 -11.31 7.54 2.01
N LEU A 25 -11.34 8.84 2.29
CA LEU A 25 -11.42 9.37 3.65
C LEU A 25 -12.74 9.03 4.35
N ALA A 26 -13.86 9.05 3.62
CA ALA A 26 -15.15 8.65 4.15
C ALA A 26 -15.16 7.15 4.51
N ALA A 27 -14.62 6.30 3.62
CA ALA A 27 -14.48 4.87 3.87
C ALA A 27 -13.57 4.57 5.07
N GLY A 28 -12.42 5.25 5.18
CA GLY A 28 -11.51 5.09 6.32
C GLY A 28 -12.14 5.50 7.66
N ARG A 29 -12.93 6.58 7.68
CA ARG A 29 -13.68 6.99 8.88
C ARG A 29 -14.76 5.98 9.27
N GLU A 30 -15.44 5.40 8.29
CA GLU A 30 -16.47 4.39 8.52
C GLU A 30 -15.87 3.08 9.05
N ILE A 31 -14.72 2.65 8.53
CA ILE A 31 -13.96 1.50 9.05
C ILE A 31 -13.59 1.71 10.53
N ALA A 32 -13.01 2.87 10.85
CA ALA A 32 -12.62 3.20 12.21
C ALA A 32 -13.82 3.20 13.18
N ARG A 33 -14.99 3.69 12.72
CA ARG A 33 -16.24 3.62 13.46
C ARG A 33 -16.69 2.18 13.68
N LEU A 34 -16.71 1.36 12.62
CA LEU A 34 -17.16 -0.04 12.66
C LEU A 34 -16.35 -0.85 13.69
N ILE A 35 -15.03 -0.67 13.69
CA ILE A 35 -14.11 -1.35 14.61
C ILE A 35 -14.34 -0.87 16.04
N LYS A 36 -14.46 0.44 16.25
CA LYS A 36 -14.72 1.02 17.59
C LYS A 36 -16.07 0.56 18.17
N GLU A 37 -17.12 0.48 17.36
CA GLU A 37 -18.45 0.04 17.78
C GLU A 37 -18.48 -1.46 18.07
N SER A 38 -17.71 -2.26 17.33
CA SER A 38 -17.60 -3.70 17.56
C SER A 38 -16.79 -4.07 18.81
N GLY A 39 -15.99 -3.14 19.34
CA GLY A 39 -15.03 -3.40 20.42
C GLY A 39 -13.91 -4.38 20.05
N ALA A 40 -13.84 -4.80 18.79
CA ALA A 40 -12.83 -5.74 18.30
C ALA A 40 -11.50 -5.04 18.02
N THR A 41 -10.41 -5.74 18.25
CA THR A 41 -9.07 -5.30 17.87
C THR A 41 -8.69 -5.80 16.48
N TRP A 42 -7.75 -5.13 15.80
CA TRP A 42 -7.28 -5.57 14.47
C TRP A 42 -6.71 -7.00 14.49
N ASP A 43 -6.11 -7.42 15.61
CA ASP A 43 -5.60 -8.79 15.78
C ASP A 43 -6.74 -9.81 15.74
N GLU A 44 -7.86 -9.54 16.43
CA GLU A 44 -9.07 -10.37 16.41
C GLU A 44 -9.78 -10.39 15.05
N ILE A 45 -9.68 -9.30 14.28
CA ILE A 45 -10.30 -9.18 12.95
C ILE A 45 -9.49 -9.93 11.88
N LEU A 46 -8.17 -9.85 11.97
CA LEU A 46 -7.24 -10.44 11.00
C LEU A 46 -6.94 -11.91 11.30
N THR A 47 -7.03 -12.33 12.56
CA THR A 47 -6.97 -13.74 12.91
C THR A 47 -8.24 -14.44 12.41
N ARG A 48 -8.06 -15.27 11.38
CA ARG A 48 -9.10 -16.21 10.97
C ARG A 48 -9.49 -17.03 12.21
N PRO A 49 -10.79 -17.20 12.54
CA PRO A 49 -11.18 -18.08 13.62
C PRO A 49 -10.52 -19.44 13.37
N ARG A 50 -9.70 -19.89 14.32
CA ARG A 50 -8.83 -21.08 14.24
C ARG A 50 -9.59 -22.38 13.92
N ASN A 51 -10.92 -22.31 13.87
CA ASN A 51 -11.84 -23.44 13.68
C ASN A 51 -12.64 -23.35 12.36
N ALA A 52 -12.22 -22.56 11.38
CA ALA A 52 -12.80 -22.68 10.03
C ALA A 52 -12.23 -23.95 9.36
N PRO A 53 -13.06 -24.95 9.00
CA PRO A 53 -12.58 -26.13 8.29
C PRO A 53 -11.92 -25.68 6.99
N THR A 54 -10.67 -26.12 6.80
CA THR A 54 -9.92 -26.00 5.56
C THR A 54 -10.59 -26.90 4.52
N ASP A 55 -11.62 -26.40 3.85
CA ASP A 55 -12.20 -27.09 2.72
C ASP A 55 -11.32 -26.90 1.49
N ALA A 56 -10.60 -27.98 1.18
CA ALA A 56 -10.19 -28.48 -0.11
C ALA A 56 -9.69 -27.47 -1.17
N LEU A 57 -8.37 -27.52 -1.35
CA LEU A 57 -7.71 -27.35 -2.65
C LEU A 57 -8.43 -28.20 -3.71
N THR A 58 -9.00 -27.56 -4.74
CA THR A 58 -9.24 -28.22 -6.04
C THR A 58 -8.47 -27.46 -7.11
N ASP A 59 -7.31 -28.03 -7.40
CA ASP A 59 -6.65 -28.02 -8.70
C ASP A 59 -7.65 -28.30 -9.82
N ALA A 60 -7.72 -27.38 -10.78
CA ALA A 60 -8.33 -27.63 -12.09
C ALA A 60 -7.59 -26.78 -13.13
N SER A 61 -6.43 -27.30 -13.53
CA SER A 61 -5.81 -26.99 -14.82
C SER A 61 -6.86 -27.06 -15.94
N THR A 62 -7.10 -25.95 -16.65
CA THR A 62 -7.71 -25.98 -17.98
C THR A 62 -6.82 -25.24 -18.96
N ASP A 63 -6.17 -26.06 -19.76
CA ASP A 63 -5.43 -25.75 -20.97
C ASP A 63 -6.39 -25.27 -22.08
N ALA A 64 -6.10 -24.13 -22.70
CA ALA A 64 -6.61 -23.78 -24.02
C ALA A 64 -5.68 -22.75 -24.68
N PRO A 65 -5.14 -23.03 -25.88
CA PRO A 65 -4.25 -22.12 -26.59
C PRO A 65 -5.07 -21.15 -27.44
N THR A 66 -4.75 -19.84 -27.36
CA THR A 66 -5.23 -18.88 -28.36
C THR A 66 -4.05 -18.31 -29.12
N ASP A 67 -4.03 -18.72 -30.39
CA ASP A 67 -3.10 -18.43 -31.46
C ASP A 67 -3.34 -17.01 -32.05
N MET A 68 -2.24 -16.26 -32.16
CA MET A 68 -1.88 -15.19 -33.11
C MET A 68 -2.78 -13.95 -33.33
N GLY A 69 -2.17 -12.78 -33.08
CA GLY A 69 -2.62 -11.46 -33.53
C GLY A 69 -1.51 -10.42 -33.41
N ASP A 70 -0.72 -10.31 -34.47
CA ASP A 70 0.54 -9.60 -34.67
C ASP A 70 0.50 -8.04 -34.57
N LYS A 71 1.52 -7.48 -33.89
CA LYS A 71 2.22 -6.18 -34.07
C LYS A 71 1.52 -4.81 -33.87
N HIS A 72 1.99 -4.11 -32.82
CA HIS A 72 2.71 -2.81 -32.77
C HIS A 72 2.49 -2.27 -31.34
N GLY A 73 3.47 -2.22 -30.44
CA GLY A 73 4.71 -1.50 -30.57
C GLY A 73 4.68 -0.25 -29.69
N GLU A 74 4.61 -0.41 -28.36
CA GLU A 74 5.09 0.61 -27.43
C GLU A 74 5.53 -0.04 -26.12
N ALA A 75 6.68 0.40 -25.62
CA ALA A 75 7.53 -0.24 -24.63
C ALA A 75 6.78 -0.82 -23.41
N VAL A 76 6.68 -2.14 -23.37
CA VAL A 76 6.48 -2.88 -22.14
C VAL A 76 7.79 -2.77 -21.36
N SER A 77 7.96 -1.68 -20.60
CA SER A 77 8.83 -1.73 -19.44
C SER A 77 8.13 -2.64 -18.46
N ASP A 78 8.53 -3.91 -18.54
CA ASP A 78 8.47 -4.92 -17.50
C ASP A 78 8.49 -4.22 -16.13
N GLN A 79 7.30 -4.05 -15.56
CA GLN A 79 7.15 -3.60 -14.19
C GLN A 79 7.52 -4.79 -13.32
N THR A 80 8.82 -5.01 -13.21
CA THR A 80 9.42 -5.76 -12.12
C THR A 80 9.00 -5.03 -10.85
N ALA A 81 8.00 -5.58 -10.17
CA ALA A 81 7.53 -5.14 -8.87
C ALA A 81 8.71 -5.28 -7.89
N GLY A 82 9.52 -4.23 -7.75
CA GLY A 82 10.65 -4.21 -6.82
C GLY A 82 11.75 -3.20 -7.15
N THR A 83 11.96 -2.83 -8.42
CA THR A 83 13.10 -1.96 -8.78
C THR A 83 12.65 -0.55 -9.15
N LEU A 84 13.17 0.47 -8.45
CA LEU A 84 12.93 1.87 -8.80
C LEU A 84 13.57 2.23 -10.13
N ALA A 85 12.83 2.98 -10.93
CA ALA A 85 13.41 3.64 -12.08
C ALA A 85 14.42 4.73 -11.63
N PRO A 86 15.46 5.03 -12.42
CA PRO A 86 16.47 6.04 -12.06
C PRO A 86 15.86 7.41 -11.73
N LYS A 87 14.82 7.82 -12.48
CA LYS A 87 14.07 9.06 -12.23
C LYS A 87 13.36 9.08 -10.88
N GLU A 88 12.81 7.94 -10.47
CA GLU A 88 12.14 7.79 -9.18
C GLU A 88 13.14 7.85 -8.02
N ALA A 89 14.34 7.31 -8.21
CA ALA A 89 15.43 7.41 -7.25
C ALA A 89 15.92 8.87 -7.10
N ASP A 90 16.04 9.62 -8.20
CA ASP A 90 16.38 11.05 -8.15
C ASP A 90 15.31 11.88 -7.43
N GLU A 91 14.04 11.57 -7.67
CA GLU A 91 12.93 12.20 -6.95
C GLU A 91 12.99 11.89 -5.44
N ALA A 92 13.22 10.63 -5.07
CA ALA A 92 13.37 10.22 -3.68
C ALA A 92 14.48 11.00 -2.97
N ARG A 93 15.66 11.17 -3.61
CA ARG A 93 16.75 12.00 -3.08
C ARG A 93 16.32 13.44 -2.84
N GLY A 94 15.59 14.03 -3.80
CA GLY A 94 15.07 15.39 -3.68
C GLY A 94 14.07 15.54 -2.54
N LEU A 95 13.17 14.57 -2.36
CA LEU A 95 12.19 14.56 -1.28
C LEU A 95 12.83 14.41 0.10
N ILE A 96 13.80 13.48 0.24
CA ILE A 96 14.57 13.28 1.47
C ILE A 96 15.29 14.58 1.86
N ALA A 97 16.01 15.20 0.92
CA ALA A 97 16.73 16.44 1.18
C ALA A 97 15.78 17.58 1.59
N ALA A 98 14.64 17.70 0.92
CA ALA A 98 13.64 18.71 1.23
C ALA A 98 13.03 18.51 2.63
N LEU A 99 12.71 17.27 3.01
CA LEU A 99 12.14 16.96 4.32
C LEU A 99 13.15 17.14 5.46
N LEU A 100 14.41 16.74 5.27
CA LEU A 100 15.47 16.94 6.26
C LEU A 100 15.84 18.42 6.47
N ALA A 101 15.62 19.27 5.47
CA ALA A 101 15.83 20.71 5.56
C ALA A 101 14.70 21.45 6.32
N MET A 102 13.62 20.76 6.69
CA MET A 102 12.53 21.35 7.47
C MET A 102 12.85 21.28 8.97
N ASP A 103 12.65 22.39 9.68
CA ASP A 103 12.86 22.47 11.13
C ASP A 103 11.62 22.03 11.95
N ASN A 104 10.50 21.75 11.28
CA ASN A 104 9.21 21.40 11.93
C ASN A 104 8.95 19.89 12.01
N ILE A 105 9.92 19.04 11.66
CA ILE A 105 9.82 17.59 11.80
C ILE A 105 10.38 17.13 13.14
N SER A 106 9.76 16.09 13.72
CA SER A 106 10.25 15.50 14.97
C SER A 106 11.57 14.74 14.76
N ASP A 107 12.36 14.58 15.82
CA ASP A 107 13.62 13.82 15.76
C ASP A 107 13.39 12.37 15.29
N SER A 108 12.31 11.73 15.74
CA SER A 108 11.92 10.39 15.28
C SER A 108 11.63 10.36 13.77
N THR A 109 10.92 11.35 13.24
CA THR A 109 10.66 11.45 11.79
C THR A 109 11.94 11.71 11.01
N ARG A 110 12.87 12.50 11.58
CA ARG A 110 14.17 12.76 10.98
C ARG A 110 15.01 11.48 10.89
N GLU A 111 15.06 10.68 11.95
CA GLU A 111 15.73 9.37 11.95
C GLU A 111 15.11 8.43 10.91
N ASP A 112 13.78 8.37 10.79
CA ASP A 112 13.11 7.55 9.78
C ASP A 112 13.52 7.95 8.35
N ILE A 113 13.54 9.26 8.06
CA ILE A 113 13.95 9.79 6.74
C ILE A 113 15.44 9.51 6.46
N GLU A 114 16.30 9.56 7.48
CA GLU A 114 17.71 9.20 7.36
C GLU A 114 17.90 7.69 7.10
N GLY A 115 17.07 6.83 7.70
CA GLY A 115 17.02 5.40 7.39
C GLY A 115 16.67 5.16 5.92
N LEU A 116 15.62 5.82 5.43
CA LEU A 116 15.22 5.77 4.02
C LEU A 116 16.31 6.26 3.06
N ARG A 117 17.10 7.27 3.46
CA ARG A 117 18.29 7.71 2.70
C ARG A 117 19.34 6.59 2.60
N GLY A 118 19.54 5.83 3.67
CA GLY A 118 20.42 4.66 3.68
C GLY A 118 19.92 3.57 2.73
N ASP A 119 18.63 3.23 2.80
CA ASP A 119 18.03 2.22 1.93
C ASP A 119 18.09 2.60 0.45
N LEU A 120 18.02 3.89 0.13
CA LEU A 120 18.20 4.40 -1.24
C LEU A 120 19.65 4.28 -1.72
N GLY A 121 20.63 4.36 -0.82
CA GLY A 121 22.04 4.10 -1.13
C GLY A 121 22.34 2.61 -1.31
N ASP A 122 21.69 1.76 -0.50
CA ASP A 122 21.86 0.31 -0.50
C ASP A 122 21.04 -0.41 -1.59
N GLY A 123 20.20 0.33 -2.33
CA GLY A 123 19.30 -0.22 -3.34
C GLY A 123 18.13 -1.03 -2.77
N ARG A 124 17.85 -0.89 -1.47
CA ARG A 124 16.71 -1.49 -0.76
C ARG A 124 15.47 -0.61 -0.73
N PHE A 125 15.59 0.63 -1.19
CA PHE A 125 14.46 1.54 -1.31
C PHE A 125 13.45 0.98 -2.30
N GLU A 126 12.16 1.14 -2.00
CA GLU A 126 11.05 0.66 -2.81
C GLU A 126 10.15 1.82 -3.29
N ARG A 127 9.26 1.53 -4.25
CA ARG A 127 8.24 2.50 -4.69
C ARG A 127 7.25 2.85 -3.57
N SER A 128 7.05 1.94 -2.62
CA SER A 128 6.26 2.16 -1.39
C SER A 128 6.85 3.28 -0.54
N ASP A 129 8.17 3.31 -0.38
CA ASP A 129 8.91 4.35 0.34
C ASP A 129 8.81 5.71 -0.37
N LEU A 130 8.92 5.72 -1.71
CA LEU A 130 8.71 6.95 -2.49
C LEU A 130 7.31 7.52 -2.26
N ARG A 131 6.28 6.66 -2.24
CA ARG A 131 4.90 7.07 -1.96
C ARG A 131 4.76 7.65 -0.54
N TYR A 132 5.43 7.04 0.45
CA TYR A 132 5.46 7.57 1.81
C TYR A 132 6.08 8.97 1.87
N LEU A 133 7.24 9.18 1.23
CA LEU A 133 7.91 10.49 1.19
C LEU A 133 7.03 11.57 0.53
N ARG A 134 6.33 11.24 -0.56
CA ARG A 134 5.38 12.15 -1.23
C ARG A 134 4.24 12.56 -0.30
N ALA A 135 3.61 11.58 0.35
CA ALA A 135 2.51 11.83 1.28
C ALA A 135 2.96 12.65 2.49
N LEU A 136 4.15 12.36 3.03
CA LEU A 136 4.72 13.09 4.16
C LEU A 136 5.00 14.55 3.79
N ARG A 137 5.62 14.80 2.64
CA ARG A 137 5.87 16.17 2.15
C ARG A 137 4.57 16.94 1.89
N ALA A 138 3.56 16.30 1.32
CA ALA A 138 2.26 16.94 1.09
C ALA A 138 1.57 17.35 2.39
N ARG A 139 1.79 16.62 3.50
CA ARG A 139 1.25 16.94 4.82
C ARG A 139 1.99 18.07 5.53
N LEU A 140 3.28 18.24 5.25
CA LEU A 140 4.15 19.21 5.91
C LEU A 140 4.29 20.53 5.13
N SER A 141 3.82 20.56 3.88
CA SER A 141 3.64 21.78 3.07
C SER A 141 2.39 22.55 3.46
#